data_AF-A0A7S2SNW3-F1
#
_entry.id   AF-A0A7S2SNW3-F1
#
_cell.length_a   1.000
_cell.length_b   1.000
_cell.length_c   1.000
_cell.angle_alpha   90.00
_cell.angle_beta   90.00
_cell.angle_gamma   90.00
#
_symmetry.space_group_name_H-M   'P 1'
#
loop_
_entity.id
_entity.type
_entity.pdbx_description
1 polymer ?
#
loop_
_entity_poly.entity_id
_entity_poly.type
_entity_poly.pdbx_seq_one_letter_code
_entity_poly.pdbx_strand_id
1 'polypeptide(L)'
;VPASVSALPQTSSQLSDLREGLIGRLEPFHTPFGDLRLVYTDWTASGRGHRAIERYVESEVLPHYGNTHTSTSITGHQSTCFRHEARQIVAECVNAKVTGRAA
;
A
#
# COMPACT_ATOMS: atom_id res chain seq x y z
N VAL A 1 16.89 24.27 -17.17
CA VAL A 1 17.17 22.82 -17.04
C VAL A 1 16.64 22.38 -15.69
N PRO A 2 15.66 21.47 -15.59
CA PRO A 2 15.25 20.95 -14.29
C PRO A 2 16.46 20.23 -13.69
N ALA A 3 16.76 20.50 -12.42
CA ALA A 3 17.90 19.90 -11.73
C ALA A 3 17.93 18.38 -11.95
N SER A 4 19.08 17.85 -12.37
CA SER A 4 19.25 16.42 -12.52
C SER A 4 19.02 15.74 -11.16
N VAL A 5 18.31 14.61 -11.17
CA VAL A 5 18.00 13.79 -9.96
C VAL A 5 19.25 13.34 -9.21
N SER A 6 20.41 13.52 -9.82
CA SER A 6 21.74 13.20 -9.32
C SER A 6 22.09 13.81 -7.96
N ALA A 7 21.36 14.81 -7.47
CA ALA A 7 21.67 15.51 -6.21
C ALA A 7 20.90 14.99 -4.98
N LEU A 8 20.08 13.94 -5.11
CA LEU A 8 19.37 13.39 -3.94
C LEU A 8 20.34 12.60 -3.03
N PRO A 9 20.29 12.81 -1.71
CA PRO A 9 21.17 12.12 -0.77
C PRO A 9 20.96 10.60 -0.87
N GLN A 10 22.07 9.86 -0.92
CA GLN A 10 22.04 8.40 -0.98
C GLN A 10 21.41 7.85 0.29
N THR A 11 20.27 7.19 0.14
CA THR A 11 19.58 6.48 1.21
C THR A 11 20.04 5.04 1.28
N SER A 12 19.77 4.36 2.41
CA SER A 12 19.97 2.91 2.49
C SER A 12 19.25 2.18 1.35
N SER A 13 19.77 1.02 0.94
CA SER A 13 19.18 0.20 -0.12
C SER A 13 17.68 -0.04 0.12
N GLN A 14 17.31 -0.35 1.36
CA GLN A 14 15.93 -0.57 1.79
C GLN A 14 15.00 0.63 1.52
N LEU A 15 15.48 1.85 1.76
CA LEU A 15 14.70 3.06 1.50
C LEU A 15 14.56 3.34 -0.01
N SER A 16 15.56 2.97 -0.79
CA SER A 16 15.50 3.05 -2.25
C SER A 16 14.46 2.08 -2.80
N ASP A 17 14.46 0.83 -2.32
CA ASP A 17 13.48 -0.20 -2.72
C ASP A 17 12.03 0.23 -2.42
N LEU A 18 11.79 0.78 -1.22
CA LEU A 18 10.48 1.31 -0.83
C LEU A 18 10.03 2.46 -1.75
N ARG A 19 10.95 3.35 -2.14
CA ARG A 19 10.65 4.46 -3.05
C ARG A 19 10.32 3.97 -4.46
N GLU A 20 10.99 2.92 -4.93
CA GLU A 20 10.74 2.33 -6.25
C GLU A 20 9.41 1.55 -6.32
N GLY A 21 8.93 1.07 -5.18
CA GLY A 21 7.62 0.44 -5.06
C GLY A 21 6.44 1.40 -5.10
N LEU A 22 6.65 2.71 -4.91
CA LEU A 22 5.58 3.71 -4.98
C LEU A 22 4.96 3.81 -6.38
N ILE A 23 3.64 3.70 -6.45
CA ILE A 23 2.90 3.80 -7.71
C ILE A 23 2.78 5.28 -8.13
N GLY A 24 3.09 5.55 -9.40
CA GLY A 24 3.05 6.90 -9.97
C GLY A 24 4.10 7.85 -9.39
N ARG A 25 5.20 7.33 -8.85
CA ARG A 25 6.32 8.15 -8.34
C ARG A 25 6.92 8.94 -9.50
N LEU A 26 6.95 10.27 -9.33
CA LEU A 26 7.51 11.21 -10.33
C LEU A 26 6.86 11.05 -11.71
N GLU A 27 5.60 10.62 -11.75
CA GLU A 27 4.83 10.48 -12.99
C GLU A 27 4.92 11.79 -13.78
N PRO A 28 5.36 11.75 -15.05
CA PRO A 28 5.40 12.95 -15.86
C PRO A 28 3.98 13.44 -16.13
N PHE A 29 3.80 14.75 -16.15
CA PHE A 29 2.58 15.38 -16.62
C PHE A 29 2.93 16.52 -17.57
N HIS A 30 2.07 16.68 -18.57
CA HIS A 30 2.29 17.66 -19.62
C HIS A 30 1.89 19.05 -19.16
N THR A 31 2.70 20.05 -19.51
CA THR A 31 2.39 21.45 -19.29
C THR A 31 2.70 22.27 -20.55
N PRO A 32 2.16 23.49 -20.69
CA PRO A 32 2.52 24.39 -21.80
C PRO A 32 4.02 24.72 -21.89
N PHE A 33 4.80 24.45 -20.84
CA PHE A 33 6.23 24.72 -20.76
C PHE A 33 7.09 23.43 -20.85
N GLY A 34 6.48 22.31 -21.24
CA GLY A 34 7.10 21.00 -21.34
C GLY A 34 6.68 20.05 -20.21
N ASP A 35 7.25 18.86 -20.22
CA ASP A 35 6.91 17.83 -19.25
C ASP A 35 7.57 18.10 -17.89
N LEU A 36 6.76 18.06 -16.84
CA LEU A 36 7.22 18.17 -15.46
C LEU A 36 6.94 16.86 -14.72
N ARG A 37 7.69 16.60 -13.66
CA ARG A 37 7.47 15.44 -12.80
C ARG A 37 6.53 15.82 -11.67
N LEU A 38 5.54 14.97 -11.41
CA LEU A 38 4.63 15.14 -10.29
C LEU A 38 5.38 14.86 -8.97
N VAL A 39 5.60 15.91 -8.18
CA VAL A 39 6.12 15.81 -6.82
C VAL A 39 4.95 15.82 -5.86
N TYR A 40 4.69 14.68 -5.22
CA TYR A 40 3.64 14.56 -4.22
C TYR A 40 4.15 14.99 -2.85
N THR A 41 3.53 16.02 -2.27
CA THR A 41 3.93 16.61 -0.99
C THR A 41 2.83 16.54 0.07
N ASP A 42 1.71 15.88 -0.21
CA ASP A 42 0.54 15.81 0.68
C ASP A 42 0.46 14.48 1.45
N TRP A 43 1.63 13.94 1.84
CA TRP A 43 1.75 12.64 2.52
C TRP A 43 1.07 12.58 3.89
N THR A 44 0.81 13.74 4.51
CA THR A 44 0.09 13.84 5.78
C THR A 44 -1.41 13.61 5.60
N ALA A 45 -1.98 13.98 4.45
CA ALA A 45 -3.39 13.75 4.18
C ALA A 45 -3.65 12.32 3.69
N SER A 46 -2.79 11.80 2.80
CA SER A 46 -2.90 10.43 2.31
C SER A 46 -1.54 9.85 1.89
N GLY A 47 -1.36 8.56 2.16
CA GLY A 47 -0.31 7.78 1.52
C GLY A 47 -0.61 7.54 0.04
N ARG A 48 0.40 7.12 -0.73
CA ARG A 48 0.25 6.58 -2.08
C ARG A 48 0.25 5.06 -2.06
N GLY A 49 -0.42 4.46 -3.05
CA GLY A 49 -0.38 3.02 -3.27
C GLY A 49 1.04 2.51 -3.49
N HIS A 50 1.31 1.30 -3.01
CA HIS A 50 2.60 0.64 -3.12
C HIS A 50 2.43 -0.68 -3.87
N ARG A 51 3.24 -0.90 -4.92
CA ARG A 51 3.11 -2.03 -5.84
C ARG A 51 3.07 -3.39 -5.14
N ALA A 52 3.85 -3.57 -4.08
CA ALA A 52 3.85 -4.82 -3.32
C ALA A 52 2.50 -5.10 -2.63
N ILE A 53 1.84 -4.06 -2.11
CA ILE A 53 0.53 -4.19 -1.45
C ILE A 53 -0.53 -4.50 -2.51
N GLU A 54 -0.57 -3.72 -3.59
CA GLU A 54 -1.56 -3.91 -4.65
C GLU A 54 -1.44 -5.30 -5.29
N ARG A 55 -0.21 -5.79 -5.52
CA ARG A 55 0.01 -7.15 -6.04
C ARG A 55 -0.49 -8.22 -5.08
N TYR A 56 -0.28 -8.07 -3.78
CA TYR A 56 -0.77 -9.03 -2.79
C TYR A 56 -2.30 -9.04 -2.73
N VAL A 57 -2.92 -7.86 -2.78
CA VAL A 57 -4.38 -7.75 -2.87
C VAL A 57 -4.87 -8.45 -4.13
N GLU A 58 -4.26 -8.16 -5.28
CA GLU A 58 -4.63 -8.76 -6.57
C GLU A 58 -4.44 -10.29 -6.61
N SER A 59 -3.31 -10.81 -6.14
CA SER A 59 -2.95 -12.22 -6.29
C SER A 59 -3.46 -13.13 -5.17
N GLU A 60 -3.54 -12.64 -3.93
CA GLU A 60 -3.88 -13.47 -2.78
C GLU A 60 -5.30 -13.20 -2.27
N VAL A 61 -5.70 -11.93 -2.19
CA VAL A 61 -6.95 -11.53 -1.56
C VAL A 61 -8.12 -11.65 -2.53
N LEU A 62 -8.03 -11.01 -3.69
CA LEU A 62 -9.15 -10.90 -4.65
C LEU A 62 -9.63 -12.26 -5.19
N PRO A 63 -8.79 -13.27 -5.47
CA PRO A 63 -9.27 -14.56 -5.99
C PRO A 63 -10.19 -15.32 -5.04
N HIS A 64 -10.04 -15.09 -3.73
CA HIS A 64 -10.85 -15.72 -2.68
C HIS A 64 -11.79 -14.74 -1.99
N TYR A 65 -11.97 -13.54 -2.56
CA TYR A 65 -12.81 -12.53 -1.97
C TYR A 65 -14.29 -12.96 -1.99
N GLY A 66 -14.95 -12.76 -0.86
CA GLY A 66 -16.37 -13.03 -0.66
C GLY A 66 -16.90 -12.22 0.50
N ASN A 67 -18.21 -12.02 0.53
CA ASN A 67 -18.84 -11.35 1.65
C ASN A 67 -18.68 -12.19 2.93
N THR A 68 -18.20 -11.57 4.01
CA THR A 68 -17.94 -12.20 5.31
C THR A 68 -19.20 -12.68 6.05
N HIS A 69 -20.40 -12.37 5.57
CA HIS A 69 -21.66 -12.77 6.22
C HIS A 69 -22.06 -14.23 5.99
N THR A 70 -21.34 -14.98 5.16
CA THR A 70 -21.62 -16.39 4.86
C THR A 70 -20.36 -17.23 5.06
N SER A 71 -20.20 -17.85 6.23
CA SER A 71 -19.02 -18.64 6.58
C SER A 71 -18.98 -20.05 5.96
N THR A 72 -20.07 -20.48 5.33
CA THR A 72 -20.17 -21.82 4.70
C THR A 72 -19.53 -21.87 3.31
N SER A 73 -19.22 -20.73 2.69
CA SER A 73 -18.48 -20.69 1.43
C SER A 73 -16.98 -20.51 1.69
N ILE A 74 -16.16 -21.06 0.79
CA ILE A 74 -14.70 -20.89 0.84
C ILE A 74 -14.33 -19.40 0.84
N THR A 75 -14.98 -18.59 -0.01
CA THR A 75 -14.66 -17.17 -0.15
C THR A 75 -15.09 -16.34 1.07
N GLY A 76 -16.24 -16.65 1.67
CA GLY A 76 -16.72 -15.96 2.87
C GLY A 76 -15.91 -16.33 4.12
N HIS A 77 -15.53 -17.61 4.26
CA HIS A 77 -14.60 -18.05 5.29
C HIS A 77 -13.23 -17.39 5.13
N GLN A 78 -12.62 -17.46 3.94
CA GLN A 78 -11.29 -16.92 3.69
C GLN A 78 -11.23 -15.39 3.90
N SER A 79 -12.24 -14.66 3.43
CA SER A 79 -12.31 -13.20 3.64
C SER A 79 -12.44 -12.83 5.11
N THR A 80 -13.09 -13.67 5.92
CA THR A 80 -13.15 -13.50 7.38
C THR A 80 -11.77 -13.72 8.02
N CYS A 81 -11.05 -14.75 7.58
CA CYS A 81 -9.68 -15.02 8.03
C CYS A 81 -8.73 -13.85 7.71
N PHE A 82 -8.73 -13.35 6.47
CA PHE A 82 -7.94 -12.18 6.08
C PHE A 82 -8.25 -10.96 6.96
N ARG A 83 -9.53 -10.72 7.28
CA ARG A 83 -9.93 -9.62 8.17
C ARG A 83 -9.40 -9.80 9.60
N HIS A 84 -9.42 -11.01 10.14
CA HIS A 84 -8.90 -11.28 11.48
C HIS A 84 -7.38 -11.14 11.53
N GLU A 85 -6.67 -11.70 10.55
CA GLU A 85 -5.21 -11.58 10.45
C GLU A 85 -4.77 -10.12 10.31
N ALA A 86 -5.42 -9.34 9.44
CA ALA A 86 -5.13 -7.91 9.30
C ALA A 86 -5.30 -7.14 10.62
N ARG A 87 -6.32 -7.46 11.42
CA ARG A 87 -6.52 -6.84 12.74
C ARG A 87 -5.43 -7.22 13.72
N GLN A 88 -4.99 -8.48 13.69
CA GLN A 88 -3.90 -8.97 14.54
C GLN A 88 -2.59 -8.26 14.19
N ILE A 89 -2.22 -8.20 12.91
CA ILE A 89 -1.01 -7.52 12.44
C ILE A 89 -1.01 -6.05 12.88
N VAL A 90 -2.13 -5.34 12.68
CA VAL A 90 -2.23 -3.93 13.10
C VAL A 90 -2.09 -3.79 14.62
N ALA A 91 -2.68 -4.68 15.41
CA ALA A 91 -2.54 -4.67 16.86
C ALA A 91 -1.08 -4.89 17.29
N GLU A 92 -0.39 -5.86 16.70
CA GLU A 92 1.02 -6.14 16.96
C GLU A 92 1.91 -4.94 16.61
N CYS A 93 1.68 -4.28 15.48
CA CYS A 93 2.41 -3.09 15.05
C CYS A 93 2.33 -1.92 16.05
N VAL A 94 1.25 -1.84 16.83
CA VAL A 94 1.04 -0.78 17.85
C VAL A 94 1.12 -1.32 19.28
N ASN A 95 1.61 -2.55 19.46
CA ASN A 95 1.71 -3.23 20.76
C ASN A 95 0.36 -3.30 21.53
N ALA A 96 -0.74 -3.45 20.81
CA ALA A 96 -2.07 -3.67 21.34
C ALA A 96 -2.43 -5.17 21.37
N LYS A 97 -3.50 -5.50 22.10
CA LYS A 97 -4.12 -6.83 22.10
C LYS A 97 -5.45 -6.78 21.37
N VAL A 98 -5.72 -7.77 20.52
CA VAL A 98 -7.06 -7.93 19.93
C VAL A 98 -8.01 -8.44 21.01
N THR A 99 -9.08 -7.69 21.30
CA THR A 99 -10.07 -8.04 22.34
C THR A 99 -11.50 -7.76 21.86
N GLY A 100 -12.48 -8.56 22.30
CA GLY A 100 -13.92 -8.36 22.02
C GLY A 100 -14.57 -9.51 21.25
N ARG A 101 -15.88 -9.38 20.94
CA ARG A 101 -16.69 -10.41 20.23
C ARG A 101 -16.24 -10.72 18.80
N ALA A 102 -15.44 -9.84 18.20
CA ALA A 102 -14.90 -9.96 16.86
C ALA A 102 -13.35 -9.96 16.86
N ALA A 103 -12.78 -10.32 18.01
CA ALA A 103 -11.36 -10.67 18.16
C ALA A 103 -11.14 -12.13 17.76
#